data_AF-A0A522QVR5-F1
#
_entry.id   AF-A0A522QVR5-F1
#
_cell.length_a   1.000
_cell.length_b   1.000
_cell.length_c   1.000
_cell.angle_alpha   90.00
_cell.angle_beta   90.00
_cell.angle_gamma   90.00
#
_symmetry.space_group_name_H-M   'P 1'
#
loop_
_entity.id
_entity.type
_entity.pdbx_description
1 polymer ?
#
loop_
_entity_poly.entity_id
_entity_poly.type
_entity_poly.pdbx_seq_one_letter_code
_entity_poly.pdbx_strand_id
1 'polypeptide(L)' 'METLIVHLKSAKKAEALKSVMKALDVRYESRKKEESPYDPEFVAKIKGGEEDYTAGRYMAIKTEELRTRN' A
#
# COMPACT_ATOMS: atom_id res chain seq x y z
N MET A 1 -0.93 -24.51 8.55
CA MET A 1 -2.18 -23.71 8.62
C MET A 1 -2.44 -23.18 7.23
N GLU A 2 -3.63 -23.42 6.70
CA GLU A 2 -4.02 -22.99 5.35
C GLU A 2 -4.77 -21.65 5.47
N THR A 3 -4.44 -20.67 4.61
CA THR A 3 -5.04 -19.33 4.64
C THR A 3 -5.72 -19.07 3.30
N LEU A 4 -7.03 -18.81 3.32
CA LEU A 4 -7.82 -18.50 2.14
C LEU A 4 -7.98 -16.98 1.99
N ILE A 5 -7.41 -16.41 0.92
CA ILE A 5 -7.52 -14.98 0.60
C ILE A 5 -8.52 -14.81 -0.55
N VAL A 6 -9.64 -14.12 -0.30
CA VAL A 6 -10.72 -13.93 -1.27
C VAL A 6 -10.80 -12.47 -1.73
N HIS A 7 -10.54 -12.21 -3.01
CA HIS A 7 -10.65 -10.87 -3.59
C HIS A 7 -12.04 -10.63 -4.18
N LEU A 8 -12.89 -9.90 -3.45
CA LEU A 8 -14.23 -9.55 -3.92
C LEU A 8 -14.23 -8.21 -4.65
N LYS A 9 -14.66 -8.21 -5.92
CA LYS A 9 -14.80 -7.01 -6.75
C LYS A 9 -16.12 -6.25 -6.55
N SER A 10 -17.01 -6.73 -5.68
CA SER A 10 -18.37 -6.18 -5.52
C SER A 10 -18.78 -6.13 -4.05
N ALA A 11 -19.25 -4.95 -3.61
CA ALA A 11 -19.69 -4.70 -2.23
C ALA A 11 -20.83 -5.63 -1.78
N LYS A 12 -21.83 -5.88 -2.64
CA LYS A 12 -22.94 -6.80 -2.33
C LYS A 12 -22.48 -8.24 -2.06
N LYS A 13 -21.47 -8.71 -2.81
CA LYS A 13 -20.90 -10.06 -2.60
C LYS A 13 -20.10 -10.13 -1.30
N ALA A 14 -19.48 -9.03 -0.88
CA ALA A 14 -18.78 -8.95 0.40
C ALA A 14 -19.72 -9.05 1.59
N GLU A 15 -20.89 -8.41 1.54
CA GLU A 15 -21.88 -8.52 2.62
C GLU A 15 -22.45 -9.95 2.75
N ALA A 16 -22.78 -10.58 1.62
CA ALA A 16 -23.24 -11.97 1.62
C ALA A 16 -22.19 -12.91 2.23
N LEU A 17 -20.91 -12.77 1.85
CA LEU A 17 -19.84 -13.60 2.39
C LEU A 17 -19.59 -13.33 3.88
N LYS A 18 -19.65 -12.08 4.33
CA LYS A 18 -19.54 -11.73 5.75
C LYS A 18 -20.62 -12.41 6.60
N SER A 19 -21.84 -12.47 6.11
CA SER A 19 -22.94 -13.15 6.80
C SER A 19 -22.70 -14.65 6.94
N VAL A 20 -22.19 -15.29 5.88
CA VAL A 20 -21.81 -16.72 5.91
C VAL A 20 -20.64 -16.96 6.88
N MET A 21 -19.60 -16.13 6.83
CA MET A 21 -18.44 -16.25 7.73
C MET A 21 -18.83 -16.04 9.20
N LYS A 22 -19.74 -15.10 9.48
CA LYS A 22 -20.28 -14.87 10.83
C LYS A 22 -21.10 -16.06 11.33
N ALA A 23 -21.89 -16.68 10.47
CA ALA A 23 -22.66 -17.88 10.82
C ALA A 23 -21.76 -19.08 11.13
N LEU A 24 -20.57 -19.13 10.52
CA LEU A 24 -19.57 -20.19 10.72
C LEU A 24 -18.57 -19.87 11.85
N ASP A 25 -18.74 -18.76 12.56
CA ASP A 25 -17.84 -18.25 13.61
C ASP A 25 -16.37 -18.14 13.16
N VAL A 26 -16.15 -17.84 11.88
CA VAL A 26 -14.81 -17.71 11.28
C VAL A 26 -14.30 -16.29 11.47
N ARG A 27 -13.10 -16.15 12.04
CA ARG A 27 -12.38 -14.88 12.08
C ARG A 27 -11.95 -14.47 10.67
N TYR A 28 -12.30 -13.25 10.26
CA TYR A 28 -11.92 -12.72 8.95
C TYR A 28 -11.32 -11.31 9.10
N GLU A 29 -10.36 -10.99 8.22
CA GLU A 29 -9.82 -9.65 8.06
C GLU A 29 -10.40 -9.01 6.81
N SER A 30 -11.03 -7.84 6.94
CA SER A 30 -11.44 -7.04 5.79
C SER A 30 -10.51 -5.85 5.63
N ARG A 31 -9.51 -5.97 4.76
CA ARG A 31 -8.71 -4.83 4.32
C ARG A 31 -9.38 -4.20 3.11
N LYS A 32 -9.73 -2.91 3.19
CA LYS A 32 -10.13 -2.18 1.99
C LYS A 32 -8.90 -2.07 1.09
N LYS A 33 -9.06 -2.40 -0.20
CA LYS A 33 -7.97 -2.30 -1.18
C LYS A 33 -7.43 -0.86 -1.32
N GLU A 34 -8.23 0.12 -0.92
CA GLU A 34 -7.90 1.55 -0.96
C GLU A 34 -7.05 2.02 0.22
N GLU A 35 -6.97 1.28 1.33
CA GLU A 35 -5.95 1.55 2.34
C GLU A 35 -4.64 0.98 1.83
N SER A 36 -3.91 1.84 1.10
CA SER A 36 -2.51 1.60 0.77
C SER A 36 -1.80 1.11 2.03
N PRO A 37 -1.03 0.01 1.98
CA PRO A 37 -0.23 -0.44 3.12
C PRO A 37 0.89 0.56 3.48
N TYR A 38 1.09 1.58 2.65
CA TYR A 38 2.05 2.64 2.86
C TYR A 38 1.41 3.84 3.53
N ASP A 39 2.15 4.42 4.46
CA ASP A 39 1.82 5.67 5.12
C ASP A 39 1.53 6.80 4.09
N PRO A 40 0.45 7.59 4.27
CA PRO A 40 0.09 8.65 3.34
C PRO A 40 1.18 9.71 3.15
N GLU A 41 1.95 10.06 4.19
CA GLU A 41 3.04 11.03 4.10
C GLU A 41 4.19 10.46 3.27
N PHE A 42 4.48 9.16 3.42
CA PHE A 42 5.44 8.47 2.57
C PHE A 42 5.03 8.53 1.09
N VAL A 43 3.77 8.22 0.77
CA VAL A 43 3.26 8.30 -0.61
C VAL A 43 3.34 9.73 -1.16
N ALA A 44 3.01 10.73 -0.35
CA ALA A 44 3.11 12.14 -0.73
C ALA A 44 4.56 12.54 -1.06
N LYS A 45 5.52 12.11 -0.23
CA LYS A 45 6.94 12.38 -0.43
C LYS A 45 7.48 11.76 -1.73
N ILE A 46 7.11 10.52 -2.03
CA ILE A 46 7.54 9.86 -3.27
C ILE A 46 6.99 10.58 -4.50
N LYS A 47 5.70 10.94 -4.48
CA LYS A 47 5.09 11.71 -5.58
C LYS A 47 5.76 13.06 -5.79
N GLY A 48 6.05 13.79 -4.70
CA GLY A 48 6.79 15.05 -4.78
C GLY A 48 8.20 14.86 -5.39
N GLY A 49 8.90 13.78 -5.04
CA GLY A 49 10.18 13.44 -5.65
C GLY A 49 10.10 13.12 -7.14
N GLU A 50 9.03 12.45 -7.59
CA GLU A 50 8.76 12.16 -9.00
C GLU A 50 8.48 13.44 -9.80
N GLU A 51 7.74 14.38 -9.21
CA GLU A 51 7.50 15.71 -9.76
C GLU A 51 8.79 16.53 -9.85
N ASP A 52 9.60 16.53 -8.79
CA ASP A 52 10.90 17.20 -8.76
C ASP A 52 11.86 16.63 -9.81
N TYR A 53 11.89 15.30 -9.97
CA TYR A 53 12.70 14.65 -11.00
C TYR A 53 12.25 15.06 -12.41
N THR A 54 10.95 15.01 -12.67
CA THR A 54 10.37 15.42 -13.96
C THR A 54 10.61 16.91 -14.25
N ALA A 55 10.58 17.75 -13.22
CA ALA A 55 10.86 19.18 -13.32
C ALA A 55 12.36 19.53 -13.34
N GLY A 56 13.26 18.54 -13.30
CA GLY A 56 14.71 18.74 -13.30
C GLY A 56 15.28 19.30 -11.98
N ARG A 57 14.49 19.29 -10.90
CA ARG A 57 14.90 19.73 -9.55
C ARG A 57 15.54 18.59 -8.76
N TYR A 58 16.58 17.99 -9.32
CA TYR A 58 17.34 16.92 -8.66
C TYR A 58 18.84 17.19 -8.71
N MET A 59 19.57 16.63 -7.75
CA MET A 59 21.03 16.64 -7.74
C MET A 59 21.53 15.22 -7.89
N ALA A 60 22.20 14.94 -9.01
CA ALA A 60 22.86 13.66 -9.21
C ALA A 60 24.22 13.69 -8.49
N ILE A 61 24.38 12.84 -7.49
CA ILE A 61 25.63 12.66 -6.76
C ILE A 61 26.22 11.30 -7.10
N LYS A 62 27.54 11.24 -7.31
CA LYS A 62 28.24 9.97 -7.52
C LYS A 62 28.43 9.27 -6.19
N THR A 63 28.44 7.94 -6.20
CA THR A 63 28.65 7.12 -5.00
C THR A 63 29.96 7.44 -4.27
N GLU A 64 30.97 7.90 -5.01
CA GLU A 64 32.28 8.33 -4.47
C GLU A 64 32.17 9.59 -3.59
N GLU A 65 31.23 10.49 -3.87
CA GLU A 65 31.02 11.73 -3.11
C GLU A 65 30.19 11.53 -1.82
N LEU A 66 29.56 10.36 -1.66
CA LEU A 66 28.82 10.01 -0.44
C LEU A 66 29.76 9.67 0.73
N ARG A 67 31.01 9.29 0.46
CA ARG A 67 31.97 8.84 1.48
C ARG A 67 32.72 9.99 2.18
N THR A 68 32.62 11.23 1.71
CA THR A 68 33.45 12.36 2.17
C THR A 68 32.73 13.40 3.03
N ARG A 69 31.41 13.28 3.25
CA ARG A 69 30.67 14.10 4.22
C ARG A 69 30.54 13.34 5.55
N ASN A 70 31.56 13.47 6.40
CA ASN A 70 31.47 13.22 7.85
C ASN A 70 31.40 14.56 8.57
#